data_AF-A0A496QYE4-F1
#
_entry.id   AF-A0A496QYE4-F1
#
_cell.length_a   1.000
_cell.length_b   1.000
_cell.length_c   1.000
_cell.angle_alpha   90.00
_cell.angle_beta   90.00
_cell.angle_gamma   90.00
#
_symmetry.space_group_name_H-M   'P 1'
#
loop_
_entity.id
_entity.type
_entity.pdbx_description
1 polymer ?
#
loop_
_entity_poly.entity_id
_entity_poly.type
_entity_poly.pdbx_seq_one_letter_code
_entity_poly.pdbx_strand_id
1 'polypeptide(L)' 'KLYSIVVLDNSTGVAVSDIRGFDYEGLLARFRKPLELRRIDFREYPVFGFLFTETDEDNFTELKEILESDLSEFIC' A
#
# COMPACT_ATOMS: atom_id res chain seq x y z
N LYS A 1 5.04 4.14 20.29
CA LYS A 1 4.94 3.32 19.07
C LYS A 1 3.63 3.63 18.37
N LEU A 2 3.66 3.85 17.07
CA LEU A 2 2.47 4.18 16.29
C LEU A 2 2.03 2.95 15.48
N TYR A 3 0.75 2.62 15.56
CA TYR A 3 0.14 1.57 14.76
C TYR A 3 -0.80 2.21 13.75
N SER A 4 -0.60 1.89 12.48
CA SER A 4 -1.31 2.52 11.38
C SER A 4 -1.96 1.50 10.47
N ILE A 5 -3.12 1.87 9.93
CA ILE A 5 -3.78 1.15 8.86
C ILE A 5 -3.64 2.02 7.61
N VAL A 6 -3.01 1.46 6.59
CA VAL A 6 -2.89 2.08 5.27
C VAL A 6 -3.88 1.38 4.34
N VAL A 7 -4.76 2.17 3.74
CA VAL A 7 -5.68 1.71 2.70
C VAL A 7 -4.97 1.90 1.36
N LEU A 8 -4.78 0.81 0.62
CA LEU A 8 -4.12 0.83 -0.68
C LEU A 8 -5.18 0.93 -1.76
N ASP A 9 -5.78 2.10 -1.95
CA ASP A 9 -6.78 2.33 -2.99
C ASP A 9 -6.14 2.54 -4.37
N ASN A 10 -6.90 2.28 -5.44
CA ASN A 10 -6.41 2.57 -6.79
C ASN A 10 -6.49 4.08 -7.09
N SER A 11 -5.47 4.81 -6.66
CA SER A 11 -5.27 6.24 -6.93
C SER A 11 -4.33 6.52 -8.13
N THR A 12 -3.86 5.46 -8.80
CA THR A 12 -2.92 5.52 -9.94
C THR A 12 -3.48 6.20 -11.19
N GLY A 13 -4.81 6.34 -11.29
CA GLY A 13 -5.50 6.78 -12.50
C GLY A 13 -5.60 5.73 -13.62
N VAL A 14 -5.00 4.54 -13.43
CA VAL A 14 -5.10 3.42 -14.38
C VAL A 14 -6.38 2.63 -14.12
N ALA A 15 -7.10 2.29 -15.19
CA ALA A 15 -8.28 1.45 -15.08
C ALA A 15 -7.87 0.06 -14.55
N VAL A 16 -8.65 -0.47 -13.60
CA VAL A 16 -8.42 -1.79 -13.00
C VAL A 16 -8.30 -2.91 -14.04
N SER A 17 -9.00 -2.79 -15.18
CA SER A 17 -8.91 -3.72 -16.31
C SER A 17 -7.53 -3.81 -16.96
N ASP A 18 -6.74 -2.74 -16.84
CA ASP A 18 -5.43 -2.60 -17.47
C ASP A 18 -4.29 -3.00 -16.51
N ILE A 19 -4.61 -3.23 -15.23
CA ILE A 19 -3.67 -3.67 -14.19
C ILE A 19 -3.59 -5.21 -14.21
N ARG A 20 -2.43 -5.74 -14.60
CA ARG A 20 -2.15 -7.19 -14.63
C ARG A 20 -1.81 -7.72 -13.25
N GLY A 21 -1.16 -6.91 -12.43
CA GLY A 21 -0.78 -7.28 -11.07
C GLY A 21 -0.33 -6.09 -10.24
N PHE A 22 -0.21 -6.34 -8.94
CA PHE A 22 0.29 -5.39 -7.95
C PHE A 22 1.48 -6.02 -7.19
N ASP A 23 2.60 -5.31 -7.10
CA ASP A 23 3.82 -5.74 -6.42
C ASP A 23 3.73 -5.51 -4.91
N TYR A 24 3.05 -6.43 -4.24
CA TYR A 24 2.91 -6.42 -2.79
C TYR A 24 4.25 -6.57 -2.05
N GLU A 25 5.21 -7.31 -2.61
CA GLU A 25 6.50 -7.52 -1.95
C GLU A 25 7.36 -6.26 -2.02
N GLY A 26 7.36 -5.57 -3.17
CA GLY A 26 7.99 -4.26 -3.33
C GLY A 26 7.39 -3.20 -2.41
N LEU A 27 6.07 -3.21 -2.22
CA LEU A 27 5.39 -2.35 -1.25
C LEU A 27 5.87 -2.64 0.18
N LEU A 28 5.83 -3.91 0.61
CA LEU A 28 6.21 -4.29 1.97
C LEU A 28 7.66 -3.92 2.30
N ALA A 29 8.55 -3.94 1.31
CA ALA A 29 9.95 -3.53 1.47
C ALA A 29 10.13 -2.04 1.81
N ARG A 30 9.10 -1.20 1.63
CA ARG A 30 9.11 0.22 2.04
C ARG A 30 8.84 0.43 3.53
N PHE A 31 8.36 -0.59 4.23
CA PHE A 31 7.98 -0.50 5.64
C PHE A 31 9.00 -1.24 6.51
N ARG A 32 9.40 -0.61 7.61
CA ARG A 32 10.37 -1.20 8.52
C ARG A 32 9.81 -2.39 9.31
N LYS A 33 8.52 -2.33 9.66
CA LYS A 33 7.83 -3.37 10.43
C LYS A 33 6.37 -3.53 10.00
N PRO A 34 6.10 -4.04 8.79
CA PRO A 34 4.76 -4.44 8.40
C PRO A 34 4.29 -5.58 9.31
N LEU A 35 3.07 -5.47 9.83
CA LEU A 35 2.46 -6.44 10.73
C LEU A 35 1.57 -7.43 9.97
N GLU A 36 0.73 -6.91 9.07
CA GLU A 36 -0.16 -7.73 8.27
C GLU A 36 -0.52 -7.00 6.96
N LEU A 37 -0.61 -7.75 5.87
CA LEU A 37 -1.15 -7.28 4.59
C LEU A 37 -2.36 -8.14 4.21
N ARG A 38 -3.54 -7.51 4.21
CA ARG A 38 -4.78 -8.13 3.72
C ARG A 38 -4.97 -7.76 2.26
N ARG A 39 -4.64 -8.68 1.36
CA ARG A 39 -4.85 -8.53 -0.09
C ARG A 39 -6.34 -8.62 -0.40
N ILE A 40 -6.81 -7.77 -1.30
CA ILE A 40 -8.20 -7.77 -1.80
C ILE A 40 -8.15 -8.03 -3.31
N ASP A 41 -9.18 -8.69 -3.84
CA ASP A 41 -9.35 -8.76 -5.28
C ASP A 41 -9.70 -7.37 -5.82
N PHE A 42 -8.67 -6.69 -6.32
CA PHE A 42 -8.81 -5.33 -6.82
C PHE A 42 -9.68 -5.22 -8.08
N ARG A 43 -10.08 -6.37 -8.68
CA ARG A 43 -11.00 -6.45 -9.81
C ARG A 43 -12.47 -6.37 -9.39
N GLU A 44 -12.77 -6.75 -8.16
CA GLU A 44 -14.11 -6.65 -7.58
C GLU A 44 -14.30 -5.32 -6.84
N TYR A 45 -13.25 -4.87 -6.13
CA TYR A 45 -13.23 -3.62 -5.38
C TYR A 45 -12.00 -2.80 -5.78
N PRO A 46 -12.08 -1.47 -5.99
CA PRO A 46 -10.93 -0.67 -6.46
C PRO A 46 -9.89 -0.40 -5.35
N VAL A 47 -9.54 -1.42 -4.57
CA VAL A 47 -8.60 -1.39 -3.44
C VAL A 47 -7.68 -2.59 -3.57
N PHE A 48 -6.37 -2.36 -3.58
CA PHE A 48 -5.33 -3.39 -3.64
C PHE A 48 -5.21 -4.17 -2.32
N GLY A 49 -5.50 -3.53 -1.19
CA GLY A 49 -5.54 -4.16 0.12
C GLY A 49 -5.46 -3.20 1.31
N PHE A 50 -5.34 -3.78 2.50
CA PHE A 50 -5.06 -3.06 3.74
C PHE A 50 -3.72 -3.50 4.31
N LEU A 51 -2.87 -2.54 4.63
CA LEU A 51 -1.60 -2.77 5.29
C LEU A 51 -1.66 -2.26 6.74
N PHE A 52 -1.31 -3.14 7.67
CA PHE A 52 -1.12 -2.82 9.07
C PHE A 52 0.38 -2.73 9.32
N THR A 53 0.86 -1.61 9.87
CA THR A 53 2.29 -1.40 10.13
C THR A 53 2.51 -0.80 11.52
N GLU A 54 3.64 -1.15 12.13
CA GLU A 54 4.16 -0.49 13.33
C GLU A 54 5.28 0.45 12.92
N THR A 55 5.17 1.72 13.30
CA THR A 55 6.17 2.74 13.04
C THR A 55 6.70 3.36 14.34
N ASP A 56 7.91 3.89 14.28
CA ASP A 56 8.49 4.66 15.38
C ASP A 56 7.83 6.05 15.42
N GLU A 57 7.42 6.51 16.61
CA GLU A 57 6.72 7.81 16.74
C GLU A 57 7.56 8.99 16.26
N ASP A 58 8.88 8.90 16.41
CA ASP A 58 9.83 9.92 15.98
C ASP A 58 10.23 9.79 14.49
N ASN A 59 9.74 8.78 13.78
CA ASN A 59 10.07 8.53 12.37
C ASN A 59 8.86 8.02 11.57
N PHE A 60 8.02 8.97 11.16
CA PHE A 60 6.84 8.76 10.33
C PHE A 60 7.11 8.93 8.81
N THR A 61 8.39 8.92 8.40
CA THR A 61 8.78 9.16 6.99
C THR A 61 8.13 8.14 6.05
N GLU A 62 8.17 6.85 6.38
CA GLU A 62 7.54 5.80 5.56
C GLU A 62 6.01 5.98 5.43
N LEU A 63 5.35 6.49 6.47
CA LEU A 63 3.91 6.79 6.43
C LEU A 63 3.61 8.01 5.56
N LYS A 64 4.49 9.01 5.56
CA LYS A 64 4.34 10.19 4.71
C LYS A 64 4.57 9.82 3.25
N GLU A 65 5.60 9.04 2.96
CA GLU A 65 5.92 8.56 1.60
C GLU A 65 4.76 7.76 1.00
N ILE A 66 4.18 6.81 1.74
CA ILE A 66 3.05 6.04 1.22
C ILE A 66 1.78 6.88 1.07
N LEU A 67 1.59 7.91 1.90
CA LEU A 67 0.44 8.81 1.80
C LEU A 67 0.54 9.76 0.58
N GLU A 68 1.76 10.12 0.17
CA GLU A 68 2.03 10.96 -1.00
C GLU A 68 2.16 10.15 -2.30
N SER A 69 2.32 8.82 -2.19
CA SER A 69 2.42 7.88 -3.32
C SER A 69 1.05 7.62 -3.96
N ASP A 70 1.01 7.60 -5.29
CA ASP A 70 -0.17 7.18 -6.07
C ASP A 70 -0.19 5.67 -6.37
N LEU A 71 0.81 4.92 -5.88
CA LEU A 71 1.00 3.48 -6.03
C LEU A 71 1.31 3.02 -7.46
N SER A 72 1.55 3.95 -8.37
CA SER A 72 1.82 3.63 -9.79
C SER A 72 3.11 2.82 -9.96
N GLU A 73 4.06 2.90 -9.03
CA GLU A 73 5.29 2.12 -9.07
C GLU A 73 5.10 0.63 -8.76
N PHE A 74 3.94 0.24 -8.23
CA PHE A 74 3.64 -1.13 -7.83
C PHE A 74 2.72 -1.86 -8.83
N ILE A 75 2.20 -1.19 -9.86
CA ILE A 75 1.32 -1.81 -10.87
C ILE A 75 2.09 -2.24 -12.13
N CYS A 76 1.67 -3.35 -12.74
CA CYS A 76 2.21 -3.86 -14.02
C CYS A 76 1.13 -4.32 -14.99
#